data_AF-A0A351SJ58-F1
#
_entry.id   AF-A0A351SJ58-F1
#
_cell.length_a   1.000
_cell.length_b   1.000
_cell.length_c   1.000
_cell.angle_alpha   90.00
_cell.angle_beta   90.00
_cell.angle_gamma   90.00
#
_symmetry.space_group_name_H-M   'P 1'
#
loop_
_entity.id
_entity.type
_entity.pdbx_description
1 polymer ?
#
loop_
_entity_poly.entity_id
_entity_poly.type
_entity_poly.pdbx_seq_one_letter_code
_entity_poly.pdbx_strand_id
1 'polypeptide(L)'
;MSDQFIDGVHLELTSLIQLRQIALQLAARAPRTAVKTHAGAELSRALGRGLDFAEVREYKAGDDIRMIDWKVTARSGTAHSKLFHEDHEKPTYFFVDYRQCMHFGTQKALKSVLAANMAALLALS
;
A
#
# COMPACT_ATOMS: atom_id res chain seq x y z
N MET A 1 33.82 -2.66 -11.80
CA MET A 1 33.65 -4.00 -11.19
C MET A 1 32.16 -4.25 -11.01
N SER A 2 31.43 -4.24 -12.12
CA SER A 2 30.03 -3.79 -12.21
C SER A 2 29.31 -4.58 -13.30
N ASP A 3 29.31 -5.91 -13.18
CA ASP A 3 28.65 -6.78 -14.18
C ASP A 3 28.02 -8.06 -13.57
N GLN A 4 27.99 -8.18 -12.23
CA GLN A 4 27.47 -9.37 -11.53
C GLN A 4 26.00 -9.26 -11.12
N PHE A 5 25.30 -8.20 -11.54
CA PHE A 5 24.07 -7.83 -10.84
C PHE A 5 22.86 -8.69 -11.24
N ILE A 6 22.82 -9.17 -12.48
CA ILE A 6 21.73 -9.99 -13.03
C ILE A 6 22.34 -10.91 -14.11
N ASP A 7 23.03 -11.98 -13.70
CA ASP A 7 23.50 -12.98 -14.70
C ASP A 7 22.33 -13.80 -15.28
N GLY A 8 21.14 -13.69 -14.67
CA GLY A 8 19.91 -14.34 -15.10
C GLY A 8 19.77 -15.79 -14.64
N VAL A 9 20.76 -16.33 -13.95
CA VAL A 9 20.84 -17.71 -13.46
C VAL A 9 20.72 -17.76 -11.94
N HIS A 10 21.43 -16.87 -11.25
CA HIS A 10 21.44 -16.82 -9.79
C HIS A 10 20.47 -15.81 -9.21
N LEU A 11 19.82 -16.20 -8.12
CA LEU A 11 18.82 -15.40 -7.42
C LEU A 11 19.39 -15.01 -6.05
N GLU A 12 19.92 -13.80 -5.97
CA GLU A 12 20.55 -13.25 -4.78
C GLU A 12 19.64 -12.25 -4.08
N LEU A 13 19.56 -12.35 -2.75
CA LEU A 13 18.71 -11.46 -1.94
C LEU A 13 19.14 -9.99 -2.09
N THR A 14 20.45 -9.74 -2.13
CA THR A 14 21.01 -8.39 -2.33
C THR A 14 20.51 -7.79 -3.63
N SER A 15 20.45 -8.58 -4.72
CA SER A 15 19.94 -8.13 -6.01
C SER A 15 18.47 -7.75 -5.95
N LEU A 16 17.64 -8.57 -5.28
CA LEU A 16 16.21 -8.28 -5.10
C LEU A 16 15.95 -7.03 -4.26
N ILE A 17 16.72 -6.81 -3.18
CA ILE A 17 16.57 -5.64 -2.32
C ILE A 17 16.88 -4.35 -3.09
N GLN A 18 17.88 -4.35 -3.97
CA GLN A 18 18.23 -3.16 -4.74
C GLN A 18 17.16 -2.78 -5.77
N LEU A 19 16.37 -3.76 -6.27
CA LEU A 19 15.22 -3.48 -7.15
C LEU A 19 14.18 -2.57 -6.48
N ARG A 20 14.18 -2.46 -5.15
CA ARG A 20 13.31 -1.53 -4.41
C ARG A 20 13.42 -0.10 -4.90
N GLN A 21 14.64 0.40 -5.13
CA GLN A 21 14.82 1.81 -5.55
C GLN A 21 14.19 2.05 -6.91
N ILE A 22 14.31 1.08 -7.82
CA ILE A 22 13.71 1.12 -9.15
C ILE A 22 12.18 1.00 -9.06
N ALA A 23 11.67 0.09 -8.23
CA ALA A 23 10.23 -0.08 -7.99
C ALA A 23 9.58 1.23 -7.51
N LEU A 24 10.19 1.90 -6.53
CA LEU A 24 9.69 3.18 -6.01
C LEU A 24 9.66 4.29 -7.08
N GLN A 25 10.68 4.36 -7.93
CA GLN A 25 10.71 5.33 -9.03
C GLN A 25 9.65 5.04 -10.09
N LEU A 26 9.41 3.76 -10.41
CA LEU A 26 8.37 3.33 -11.33
C LEU A 26 6.97 3.61 -10.77
N ALA A 27 6.74 3.30 -9.50
CA ALA A 27 5.48 3.56 -8.80
C ALA A 27 5.15 5.06 -8.76
N ALA A 28 6.15 5.91 -8.49
CA ALA A 28 5.98 7.36 -8.49
C ALA A 28 5.61 7.94 -9.87
N ARG A 29 5.98 7.24 -10.94
CA ARG A 29 5.77 7.68 -12.33
C ARG A 29 4.57 7.01 -13.00
N ALA A 30 4.03 5.96 -12.39
CA ALA A 30 2.84 5.29 -12.88
C ALA A 30 1.65 6.25 -12.84
N PRO A 31 0.85 6.34 -13.92
CA PRO A 31 -0.40 7.08 -13.83
C PRO A 31 -1.22 6.47 -12.71
N ARG A 32 -1.72 7.31 -11.80
CA ARG A 32 -2.81 6.94 -10.89
C ARG A 32 -4.07 6.74 -11.72
N THR A 33 -4.08 5.72 -12.58
CA THR A 33 -5.31 5.28 -13.22
C THR A 33 -6.18 4.85 -12.07
N ALA A 34 -7.21 5.65 -11.81
CA ALA A 34 -8.23 5.40 -10.81
C ALA A 34 -8.99 4.13 -11.20
N VAL A 35 -8.35 2.97 -11.05
CA VAL A 35 -9.07 1.74 -10.80
C VAL A 35 -9.79 2.03 -9.49
N LYS A 36 -11.10 2.23 -9.59
CA LYS A 36 -12.02 2.21 -8.45
C LYS A 36 -12.07 0.81 -7.83
N THR A 37 -10.93 0.18 -7.62
CA THR A 37 -10.66 -0.56 -6.40
C THR A 37 -10.62 0.49 -5.31
N HIS A 38 -11.27 0.25 -4.18
CA HIS A 38 -11.25 1.10 -2.99
C HIS A 38 -9.82 1.25 -2.41
N ALA A 39 -8.87 1.75 -3.20
CA ALA A 39 -7.44 1.77 -2.98
C ALA A 39 -6.98 3.21 -3.24
N GLY A 40 -6.80 3.94 -2.14
CA GLY A 40 -6.40 5.33 -2.14
C GLY A 40 -7.45 6.20 -1.47
N ALA A 41 -7.08 6.77 -0.31
CA ALA A 41 -7.43 8.10 0.19
C ALA A 41 -8.89 8.61 0.03
N GLU A 42 -9.89 7.75 -0.17
CA GLU A 42 -11.28 8.10 0.09
C GLU A 42 -11.54 7.78 1.55
N LEU A 43 -11.81 8.85 2.30
CA LEU A 43 -12.59 8.83 3.53
C LEU A 43 -13.62 7.71 3.42
N SER A 44 -13.46 6.69 4.24
CA SER A 44 -14.54 5.74 4.47
C SER A 44 -15.78 6.57 4.81
N ARG A 45 -16.85 6.50 3.99
CA ARG A 45 -18.16 7.05 4.37
C ARG A 45 -18.72 6.34 5.62
N ALA A 46 -18.08 5.27 6.06
CA ALA A 46 -18.29 4.73 7.39
C ALA A 46 -17.36 5.48 8.37
N LEU A 47 -17.96 6.37 9.15
CA LEU A 47 -17.40 6.87 10.41
C LEU A 47 -17.30 5.68 11.39
N GLY A 48 -16.33 4.79 11.14
CA GLY A 48 -16.00 3.65 11.97
C GLY A 48 -14.98 4.02 13.05
N ARG A 49 -14.83 3.14 14.05
CA ARG A 49 -13.97 3.30 15.24
C ARG A 49 -12.47 3.22 14.89
N GLY A 50 -11.96 4.17 14.12
CA GLY A 50 -10.52 4.39 13.99
C GLY A 50 -9.88 4.68 15.36
N LEU A 51 -8.66 4.22 15.58
CA LEU A 51 -7.90 4.47 16.82
C LEU A 51 -7.33 5.90 16.85
N ASP A 52 -7.10 6.49 15.68
CA ASP A 52 -6.43 7.79 15.56
C ASP A 52 -7.42 8.93 15.38
N PHE A 53 -7.32 9.92 16.26
CA PHE A 53 -8.14 11.13 16.20
C PHE A 53 -7.74 11.97 14.96
N ALA A 54 -8.71 12.29 14.11
CA ALA A 54 -8.52 13.11 12.93
C ALA A 54 -8.68 14.60 13.24
N GLU A 55 -9.92 14.99 13.57
CA GLU A 55 -10.31 16.38 13.81
C GLU A 55 -11.64 16.46 14.57
N VAL A 56 -11.95 17.64 15.09
CA VAL A 56 -13.31 17.97 15.57
C VAL A 56 -13.95 18.90 14.54
N ARG A 57 -15.15 18.55 14.09
CA ARG A 57 -15.96 19.40 13.19
C ARG A 57 -17.34 19.67 13.77
N GLU A 58 -18.02 20.69 13.25
CA GLU A 58 -19.44 20.92 13.56
C GLU A 58 -20.29 19.74 13.06
N TYR A 59 -21.21 19.28 13.91
CA TYR A 59 -22.09 18.15 13.68
C TYR A 59 -22.90 18.34 12.40
N LYS A 60 -22.93 17.31 11.54
CA LYS A 60 -23.82 17.26 10.38
C LYS A 60 -24.87 16.17 10.57
N ALA A 61 -26.07 16.43 10.06
CA ALA A 61 -27.15 15.45 10.07
C ALA A 61 -26.69 14.16 9.37
N GLY A 62 -26.65 13.05 10.11
CA GLY A 62 -26.11 11.76 9.66
C GLY A 62 -24.86 11.32 10.41
N ASP A 63 -24.23 12.19 11.19
CA ASP A 63 -23.14 11.82 12.10
C ASP A 63 -23.67 10.97 13.28
N ASP A 64 -22.87 10.02 13.77
CA ASP A 64 -23.22 9.25 14.97
C ASP A 64 -23.19 10.16 16.21
N ILE A 65 -24.33 10.28 16.89
CA ILE A 65 -24.52 11.08 18.12
C ILE A 65 -23.53 10.66 19.23
N ARG A 66 -23.08 9.40 19.24
CA ARG A 66 -22.09 8.90 20.21
C ARG A 66 -20.70 9.52 20.02
N MET A 67 -20.42 10.08 18.85
CA MET A 67 -19.15 10.73 18.52
C MET A 67 -19.15 12.23 18.88
N ILE A 68 -20.23 12.76 19.46
CA ILE A 68 -20.30 14.17 19.84
C ILE A 68 -19.30 14.47 20.97
N ASP A 69 -18.45 15.47 20.76
CA ASP A 69 -17.63 16.06 21.81
C ASP A 69 -18.47 17.07 22.61
N TRP A 70 -19.02 16.60 23.74
CA TRP A 70 -19.80 17.45 24.64
C TRP A 70 -18.98 18.58 25.29
N LYS A 71 -17.65 18.45 25.41
CA LYS A 71 -16.79 19.47 26.00
C LYS A 71 -16.59 20.64 25.05
N VAL A 72 -16.37 20.37 23.77
CA VAL A 72 -16.29 21.41 22.73
C VAL A 72 -17.66 22.03 22.52
N THR A 73 -18.70 21.20 22.43
CA THR A 73 -20.10 21.63 22.26
C THR A 73 -20.54 22.58 23.39
N ALA A 74 -20.19 22.29 24.65
CA ALA A 74 -20.52 23.15 25.78
C ALA A 74 -19.83 24.52 25.74
N ARG A 75 -18.68 24.65 25.05
CA ARG A 75 -17.94 25.91 24.93
C ARG A 75 -18.39 26.74 23.73
N SER A 76 -18.69 26.10 22.60
CA SER A 76 -19.10 26.79 21.38
C SER A 76 -20.61 27.07 21.32
N GLY A 77 -21.42 26.31 22.07
CA GLY A 77 -22.88 26.33 21.98
C GLY A 77 -23.44 25.59 20.75
N THR A 78 -22.58 24.97 19.94
CA THR A 78 -22.92 24.24 18.71
C THR A 78 -22.41 22.81 18.79
N ALA A 79 -23.19 21.83 18.32
CA ALA A 79 -22.81 20.42 18.40
C ALA A 79 -21.58 20.13 17.54
N HIS A 80 -20.61 19.41 18.10
CA HIS A 80 -19.37 19.04 17.41
C HIS A 80 -19.14 17.53 17.44
N SER A 81 -18.81 16.94 16.30
CA SER A 81 -18.50 15.50 16.14
C SER A 81 -16.98 15.28 16.06
N LYS A 82 -16.48 14.23 16.73
CA LYS A 82 -15.11 13.73 16.56
C LYS A 82 -15.02 12.87 15.32
N LEU A 83 -14.04 13.16 14.47
CA LEU A 83 -13.67 12.30 13.36
C LEU A 83 -12.43 11.50 13.75
N PHE A 84 -12.40 10.24 13.33
CA PHE A 84 -11.28 9.34 13.52
C PHE A 84 -10.77 8.88 12.15
N HIS A 85 -9.45 8.80 11.99
CA HIS A 85 -8.83 8.14 10.87
C HIS A 85 -8.87 6.63 11.10
N GLU A 86 -9.33 5.91 10.10
CA GLU A 86 -9.26 4.45 10.09
C GLU A 86 -7.97 4.05 9.37
N ASP A 87 -7.02 3.53 10.12
CA ASP A 87 -5.80 2.93 9.57
C ASP A 87 -6.14 1.59 8.92
N HIS A 88 -6.19 1.58 7.59
CA HIS A 88 -6.29 0.35 6.82
C HIS A 88 -4.92 -0.03 6.28
N GLU A 89 -4.22 -0.93 6.97
CA GLU A 89 -3.12 -1.66 6.37
C GLU A 89 -3.67 -2.70 5.39
N LYS A 90 -3.26 -2.61 4.12
CA LYS A 90 -3.58 -3.62 3.09
C LYS A 90 -2.36 -4.46 2.78
N PRO A 91 -2.06 -5.50 3.58
CA PRO A 91 -0.94 -6.38 3.29
C PRO A 91 -1.19 -7.08 1.94
N THR A 92 -0.20 -7.01 1.04
CA THR A 92 -0.22 -7.71 -0.24
C THR A 92 0.78 -8.86 -0.19
N TYR A 93 0.33 -10.07 -0.55
CA TYR A 93 1.15 -11.26 -0.52
C TYR A 93 1.44 -11.74 -1.95
N PHE A 94 2.69 -12.10 -2.21
CA PHE A 94 3.13 -12.67 -3.48
C PHE A 94 3.52 -14.12 -3.28
N PHE A 95 2.93 -15.00 -4.08
CA PHE A 95 3.27 -16.42 -4.14
C PHE A 95 3.91 -16.70 -5.50
N VAL A 96 5.19 -17.05 -5.49
CA VAL A 96 5.99 -17.28 -6.70
C VAL A 96 6.38 -18.75 -6.77
N ASP A 97 6.14 -19.39 -7.92
CA ASP A 97 6.58 -20.75 -8.16
C ASP A 97 8.10 -20.81 -8.35
N TYR A 98 8.79 -21.61 -7.53
CA TYR A 98 10.24 -21.82 -7.57
C TYR A 98 10.62 -23.30 -7.79
N ARG A 99 9.71 -24.09 -8.38
CA ARG A 99 9.97 -25.51 -8.65
C ARG A 99 11.01 -25.70 -9.76
N GLN A 100 11.50 -26.93 -9.93
CA GLN A 100 12.52 -27.27 -10.93
C GLN A 100 12.07 -26.94 -12.38
N CYS A 101 10.77 -26.99 -12.67
CA CYS A 101 10.21 -26.56 -13.95
C CYS A 101 10.40 -25.06 -14.25
N MET A 102 10.78 -24.25 -13.27
CA MET A 102 11.09 -22.82 -13.44
C MET A 102 12.59 -22.57 -13.68
N HIS A 103 13.44 -23.59 -13.52
CA HIS A 103 14.89 -23.51 -13.72
C HIS A 103 15.27 -23.74 -15.18
N PHE A 104 14.61 -23.00 -16.09
CA PHE A 104 15.02 -22.92 -17.49
C PHE A 104 14.84 -21.51 -18.01
N GLY A 105 15.67 -21.13 -18.97
CA GLY A 105 15.67 -19.82 -19.60
C GLY A 105 16.14 -19.96 -21.04
N THR A 106 15.48 -19.27 -21.96
CA THR A 106 15.78 -19.43 -23.39
C THR A 106 16.93 -18.55 -23.85
N GLN A 107 17.14 -17.39 -23.20
CA GLN A 107 18.12 -16.40 -23.67
C GLN A 107 18.81 -15.64 -22.54
N LYS A 108 18.04 -14.89 -21.73
CA LYS A 108 18.62 -13.88 -20.82
C LYS A 108 18.51 -14.22 -19.34
N ALA A 109 17.51 -15.00 -18.95
CA ALA A 109 17.31 -15.39 -17.56
C ALA A 109 16.45 -16.65 -17.46
N LEU A 110 16.62 -17.39 -16.37
CA LEU A 110 15.72 -18.44 -15.93
C LEU A 110 14.35 -17.84 -15.58
N LYS A 111 13.28 -18.61 -15.81
CA LYS A 111 11.92 -18.21 -15.44
C LYS A 111 11.79 -17.95 -13.95
N SER A 112 12.49 -18.73 -13.12
CA SER A 112 12.53 -18.55 -11.67
C SER A 112 13.08 -17.19 -11.25
N VAL A 113 14.22 -16.80 -11.82
CA VAL A 113 14.89 -15.51 -11.57
C VAL A 113 14.02 -14.35 -12.04
N LEU A 114 13.47 -14.44 -13.25
CA LEU A 114 12.59 -13.41 -13.79
C LEU A 114 11.31 -13.25 -12.94
N ALA A 115 10.69 -14.36 -12.52
CA ALA A 115 9.49 -14.33 -11.70
C ALA A 115 9.74 -13.67 -10.33
N ALA A 116 10.87 -13.96 -9.69
CA ALA A 116 11.25 -13.32 -8.43
C ALA A 116 11.55 -11.83 -8.59
N ASN A 117 12.25 -11.43 -9.66
CA ASN A 117 12.50 -10.01 -9.95
C ASN A 117 11.20 -9.24 -10.16
N MET A 118 10.25 -9.81 -10.90
CA MET A 118 8.92 -9.19 -11.10
C MET A 118 8.15 -9.09 -9.78
N ALA A 119 8.15 -10.16 -8.97
CA ALA A 119 7.48 -10.14 -7.67
C ALA A 119 8.10 -9.09 -6.74
N ALA A 120 9.43 -8.95 -6.72
CA ALA A 120 10.10 -7.91 -5.95
C ALA A 120 9.70 -6.50 -6.44
N LEU A 121 9.66 -6.26 -7.75
CA LEU A 121 9.25 -4.97 -8.31
C LEU A 121 7.80 -4.61 -7.97
N LEU A 122 6.89 -5.57 -7.99
CA LEU A 122 5.47 -5.35 -7.71
C LEU A 122 5.15 -5.30 -6.21
N ALA A 123 5.89 -6.03 -5.38
CA ALA A 123 5.69 -6.01 -3.93
C ALA A 123 6.17 -4.71 -3.28
N LEU A 124 7.09 -4.00 -3.93
CA LEU A 124 7.74 -2.80 -3.42
C LEU A 124 7.22 -1.51 -4.09
N SER A 125 6.18 -1.60 -4.93
CA SER A 125 5.52 -0.47 -5.62
C SER A 125 4.33 0.07 -4.85
#